data_AF-A0A9W6XY31-F1
#
_entry.id   AF-A0A9W6XY31-F1
#
_cell.length_a   1.000
_cell.length_b   1.000
_cell.length_c   1.000
_cell.angle_alpha   90.00
_cell.angle_beta   90.00
_cell.angle_gamma   90.00
#
_symmetry.space_group_name_H-M   'P 1'
#
loop_
_entity.id
_entity.type
_entity.pdbx_description
1 polymer ?
#
loop_
_entity_poly.entity_id
_entity_poly.type
_entity_poly.pdbx_seq_one_letter_code
_entity_poly.pdbx_strand_id
1 'polypeptide(L)'
;MTQSTYHSLAICAGKTGKWELALDAMNTMQKEGFEPTPTIFNSVFSACAKGKQWETVVSVYEAMSEELRESLRGVYLGAVVMGHAKSESEALKLRGLEIFYKYKARRSKDEQPNFFAYNAALIALLETNQLEKVHPLANDMKKQGMKWDTVTYQCLILSYIRGGAVETAVQMLQKNAKRMGKTTICYREAIDFYDEKRKNPREAVRLTMQMMQVNKRLSRLDWHNALRIALQLPERAPYWNFRKWMDIRAKSIVKDVPPHLMLPTHADQHRALLQEDESSEGKPVVKHVQDDYHSRKRQLNRRKTDFDEEKFL
;
A
#
# COMPACT_ATOMS: atom_id res chain seq x y z
N MET A 1 4.48 24.26 41.09
CA MET A 1 4.26 25.18 39.95
C MET A 1 2.85 25.79 40.06
N THR A 2 2.43 26.75 39.24
CA THR A 2 0.99 27.11 39.18
C THR A 2 0.27 26.26 38.14
N GLN A 3 -1.03 26.01 38.34
CA GLN A 3 -1.89 25.36 37.34
C GLN A 3 -1.79 26.01 35.96
N SER A 4 -1.65 27.35 35.90
CA SER A 4 -1.47 28.10 34.65
C SER A 4 -0.15 27.78 33.93
N THR A 5 0.93 27.50 34.67
CA THR A 5 2.23 27.13 34.07
C THR A 5 2.13 25.78 33.35
N TYR A 6 1.48 24.79 33.97
CA TYR A 6 1.23 23.49 33.35
C TYR A 6 0.39 23.60 32.07
N HIS A 7 -0.64 24.46 32.08
CA HIS A 7 -1.45 24.72 30.89
C HIS A 7 -0.63 25.31 29.75
N SER A 8 0.16 26.35 30.02
CA SER A 8 1.02 26.96 29.00
C SER A 8 2.04 25.96 28.44
N LEU A 9 2.64 25.14 29.30
CA LEU A 9 3.59 24.11 28.90
C LEU A 9 2.93 23.05 28.01
N ALA A 10 1.79 22.50 28.42
CA ALA A 10 1.05 21.50 27.66
C ALA A 10 0.60 22.04 26.30
N ILE A 11 0.06 23.27 26.24
CA ILE A 11 -0.36 23.90 24.98
C ILE A 11 0.83 24.07 24.03
N CYS A 12 1.99 24.51 24.55
CA CYS A 12 3.21 24.65 23.76
C CYS A 12 3.71 23.28 23.24
N ALA A 13 3.72 22.26 24.10
CA ALA A 13 4.07 20.90 23.75
C ALA A 13 3.11 20.32 22.68
N GLY A 14 1.80 20.54 22.82
CA GLY A 14 0.77 20.18 21.84
C GLY A 14 0.98 20.83 20.47
N LYS A 15 1.32 22.12 20.44
CA LYS A 15 1.64 22.83 19.20
C LYS A 15 2.91 22.29 18.53
N THR A 16 3.94 22.01 19.32
CA THR A 16 5.26 21.55 18.84
C THR A 16 5.37 20.04 18.61
N GLY A 17 4.37 19.25 19.03
CA GLY A 17 4.38 17.79 18.87
C GLY A 17 5.29 17.04 19.84
N LYS A 18 5.78 17.72 20.90
CA LYS A 18 6.61 17.11 21.95
C LYS A 18 5.72 16.37 22.95
N TRP A 19 5.35 15.15 22.60
CA TRP A 19 4.37 14.37 23.35
C TRP A 19 4.85 13.98 24.75
N GLU A 20 6.16 13.74 24.92
CA GLU A 20 6.76 13.45 26.23
C GLU A 20 6.53 14.61 27.19
N LEU A 21 6.85 15.83 26.76
CA LEU A 21 6.65 17.03 27.58
C LEU A 21 5.18 17.30 27.90
N ALA A 22 4.26 17.02 26.97
CA ALA A 22 2.84 17.19 27.22
C ALA A 22 2.33 16.23 28.30
N LEU A 23 2.78 14.97 28.25
CA LEU A 23 2.44 13.95 29.25
C LEU A 23 3.09 14.24 30.59
N ASP A 24 4.36 14.61 30.60
CA ASP A 24 5.09 14.95 31.84
C ASP A 24 4.44 16.14 32.53
N ALA A 25 4.00 17.16 31.77
CA ALA A 25 3.26 18.28 32.32
C ALA A 25 1.95 17.84 32.98
N MET A 26 1.16 16.98 32.31
CA MET A 26 -0.09 16.45 32.86
C MET A 26 0.13 15.58 34.10
N ASN A 27 1.10 14.66 34.05
CA ASN A 27 1.43 13.76 35.16
C ASN A 27 1.96 14.53 36.37
N THR A 28 2.79 15.54 36.14
CA THR A 28 3.33 16.38 37.23
C THR A 28 2.22 17.24 37.84
N MET A 29 1.33 17.79 37.02
CA MET A 29 0.16 18.52 37.49
C MET A 29 -0.73 17.65 38.41
N GLN A 30 -0.98 16.39 38.04
CA GLN A 30 -1.72 15.44 38.87
C GLN A 30 -0.98 15.10 40.18
N LYS A 31 0.34 14.91 40.13
CA LYS A 31 1.17 14.66 41.33
C LYS A 31 1.17 15.84 42.30
N GLU A 32 1.11 17.07 41.80
CA GLU A 32 0.96 18.28 42.62
C GLU A 32 -0.49 18.50 43.11
N GLY A 33 -1.41 17.57 42.82
CA GLY A 33 -2.79 17.59 43.31
C GLY A 33 -3.77 18.40 42.47
N PHE A 34 -3.39 18.82 41.26
CA PHE A 34 -4.27 19.55 40.35
C PHE A 34 -4.98 18.61 39.37
N GLU A 35 -6.28 18.79 39.19
CA GLU A 35 -7.07 18.02 38.23
C GLU A 35 -6.86 18.49 36.79
N PRO A 36 -6.47 17.60 35.84
CA PRO A 36 -6.28 17.97 34.45
C PRO A 36 -7.59 18.46 33.81
N THR A 37 -7.52 19.62 33.17
CA THR A 37 -8.67 20.21 32.47
C THR A 37 -8.81 19.63 31.06
N PRO A 38 -9.96 19.82 30.37
CA PRO A 38 -10.12 19.45 28.96
C PRO A 38 -9.00 20.00 28.06
N THR A 39 -8.46 21.18 28.35
CA THR A 39 -7.38 21.81 27.59
C THR A 39 -6.06 21.04 27.67
N ILE A 40 -5.75 20.47 28.84
CA ILE A 40 -4.55 19.63 29.03
C ILE A 40 -4.68 18.36 28.21
N PHE A 41 -5.82 17.66 28.30
CA PHE A 41 -6.07 16.46 27.51
C PHE A 41 -6.03 16.71 26.01
N ASN A 42 -6.67 17.79 25.54
CA ASN A 42 -6.61 18.20 24.14
C ASN A 42 -5.17 18.42 23.66
N SER A 43 -4.33 19.03 24.50
CA SER A 43 -2.92 19.27 24.19
C SER A 43 -2.13 17.98 24.12
N VAL A 44 -2.35 17.06 25.07
CA VAL A 44 -1.75 15.72 25.08
C VAL A 44 -2.15 14.93 23.84
N PHE A 45 -3.44 14.86 23.51
CA PHE A 45 -3.92 14.15 22.32
C PHE A 45 -3.36 14.76 21.03
N SER A 46 -3.26 16.09 20.93
CA SER A 46 -2.65 16.75 19.78
C SER A 46 -1.16 16.42 19.65
N ALA A 47 -0.42 16.45 20.76
CA ALA A 47 1.01 16.12 20.78
C ALA A 47 1.23 14.65 20.39
N CYS A 48 0.52 13.73 21.04
CA CYS A 48 0.64 12.30 20.79
C CYS A 48 0.23 11.93 19.36
N ALA A 49 -0.82 12.55 18.80
CA ALA A 49 -1.22 12.32 17.41
C ALA A 49 -0.12 12.77 16.41
N LYS A 50 0.56 13.89 16.68
CA LYS A 50 1.71 14.33 15.86
C LYS A 50 2.92 13.41 16.03
N GLY A 51 3.16 12.94 17.25
CA GLY A 51 4.20 11.97 17.59
C GLY A 51 3.86 10.52 17.19
N LYS A 52 2.65 10.26 16.67
CA LYS A 52 2.11 8.92 16.35
C LYS A 52 2.15 7.94 17.54
N GLN A 53 2.01 8.45 18.76
CA GLN A 53 1.97 7.66 19.99
C GLN A 53 0.54 7.24 20.28
N TRP A 54 0.05 6.26 19.51
CA TRP A 54 -1.36 5.86 19.51
C TRP A 54 -1.75 5.10 20.77
N GLU A 55 -0.86 4.26 21.28
CA GLU A 55 -1.02 3.50 22.51
C GLU A 55 -1.22 4.45 23.69
N THR A 56 -0.43 5.53 23.74
CA THR A 56 -0.54 6.55 24.78
C THR A 56 -1.83 7.36 24.68
N VAL A 57 -2.32 7.62 23.46
CA VAL A 57 -3.65 8.24 23.28
C VAL A 57 -4.74 7.36 23.88
N VAL A 58 -4.69 6.05 23.64
CA VAL A 58 -5.65 5.09 24.20
C VAL A 58 -5.54 5.06 25.73
N SER A 59 -4.33 4.93 26.29
CA SER A 59 -4.14 4.87 27.74
C SER A 59 -4.64 6.12 28.46
N VAL A 60 -4.35 7.31 27.90
CA VAL A 60 -4.82 8.59 28.47
C VAL A 60 -6.34 8.68 28.38
N TYR A 61 -6.96 8.32 27.25
CA TYR A 61 -8.41 8.34 27.10
C TYR A 61 -9.10 7.39 28.09
N GLU A 62 -8.57 6.18 28.25
CA GLU A 62 -9.11 5.18 29.19
C GLU A 62 -8.88 5.55 30.67
N ALA A 63 -7.97 6.48 30.95
CA ALA A 63 -7.79 7.05 32.30
C ALA A 63 -8.67 8.29 32.58
N MET A 64 -9.28 8.91 31.56
CA MET A 64 -10.17 10.07 31.73
C MET A 64 -11.49 9.69 32.41
N SER A 65 -12.07 10.62 33.19
CA SER A 65 -13.45 10.49 33.67
C SER A 65 -14.46 10.54 32.51
N GLU A 66 -15.64 9.96 32.72
CA GLU A 66 -16.72 9.97 31.71
C GLU A 66 -17.12 11.39 31.30
N GLU A 67 -17.22 12.32 32.24
CA GLU A 67 -17.55 13.72 31.99
C GLU A 67 -16.56 14.38 31.02
N LEU A 68 -15.27 14.13 31.21
CA LEU A 68 -14.22 14.66 30.34
C LEU A 68 -14.25 13.99 28.96
N ARG A 69 -14.51 12.67 28.88
CA ARG A 69 -14.68 11.97 27.59
C ARG A 69 -15.87 12.52 26.82
N GLU A 70 -16.95 12.86 27.52
CA GLU A 70 -18.14 13.47 26.94
C GLU A 70 -17.95 14.91 26.53
N SER A 71 -16.88 15.59 26.95
CA SER A 71 -16.49 16.92 26.50
C SER A 71 -15.61 16.92 25.23
N LEU A 72 -15.00 15.78 24.86
CA LEU A 72 -14.09 15.72 23.71
C LEU A 72 -14.83 15.89 22.37
N ARG A 73 -14.26 16.70 21.49
CA ARG A 73 -14.82 17.05 20.16
C ARG A 73 -13.72 17.16 19.11
N GLY A 74 -14.11 17.12 17.84
CA GLY A 74 -13.28 17.48 16.70
C GLY A 74 -12.02 16.62 16.57
N VAL A 75 -10.88 17.28 16.43
CA VAL A 75 -9.59 16.63 16.11
C VAL A 75 -9.10 15.71 17.23
N TYR A 76 -9.43 16.03 18.49
CA TYR A 76 -8.98 15.27 19.66
C TYR A 76 -9.71 13.93 19.76
N LEU A 77 -11.03 13.93 19.57
CA LEU A 77 -11.79 12.69 19.54
C LEU A 77 -11.44 11.85 18.31
N GLY A 78 -11.14 12.48 17.17
CA GLY A 78 -10.57 11.79 16.01
C GLY A 78 -9.22 11.12 16.31
N ALA A 79 -8.35 11.76 17.12
CA ALA A 79 -7.10 11.15 17.58
C ALA A 79 -7.34 9.92 18.46
N VAL A 80 -8.33 9.97 19.34
CA VAL A 80 -8.73 8.81 20.16
C VAL A 80 -9.19 7.64 19.28
N VAL A 81 -10.09 7.89 18.33
CA VAL A 81 -10.57 6.84 17.40
C VAL A 81 -9.40 6.29 16.57
N MET A 82 -8.48 7.15 16.11
CA MET A 82 -7.28 6.72 15.39
C MET A 82 -6.36 5.86 16.27
N GLY A 83 -6.18 6.24 17.54
CA GLY A 83 -5.39 5.49 18.50
C GLY A 83 -5.90 4.06 18.66
N HIS A 84 -7.22 3.93 18.85
CA HIS A 84 -7.91 2.64 18.91
C HIS A 84 -7.81 1.87 17.60
N ALA A 85 -8.02 2.52 16.45
CA ALA A 85 -7.93 1.90 15.12
C ALA A 85 -6.53 1.35 14.80
N LYS A 86 -5.49 1.95 15.38
CA LYS A 86 -4.08 1.55 15.21
C LYS A 86 -3.59 0.58 16.28
N SER A 87 -4.37 0.30 17.30
CA SER A 87 -4.04 -0.69 18.31
C SER A 87 -3.91 -2.09 17.71
N GLU A 88 -2.97 -2.88 18.21
CA GLU A 88 -2.85 -4.29 17.84
C GLU A 88 -4.07 -5.11 18.29
N SER A 89 -4.67 -4.77 19.44
CA SER A 89 -5.82 -5.47 19.99
C SER A 89 -7.10 -5.22 19.18
N GLU A 90 -7.73 -6.30 18.72
CA GLU A 90 -9.02 -6.22 18.02
C GLU A 90 -10.12 -5.61 18.91
N ALA A 91 -10.12 -5.93 20.21
CA ALA A 91 -11.07 -5.37 21.17
C ALA A 91 -10.96 -3.83 21.27
N LEU A 92 -9.72 -3.31 21.26
CA LEU A 92 -9.51 -1.86 21.25
C LEU A 92 -9.94 -1.23 19.92
N LYS A 93 -9.74 -1.90 18.78
CA LYS A 93 -10.27 -1.41 17.48
C LYS A 93 -11.80 -1.32 17.50
N LEU A 94 -12.48 -2.34 18.04
CA LEU A 94 -13.94 -2.34 18.20
C LEU A 94 -14.40 -1.22 19.15
N ARG A 95 -13.70 -1.01 20.26
CA ARG A 95 -13.96 0.12 21.17
C ARG A 95 -13.85 1.47 20.46
N GLY A 96 -12.86 1.65 19.59
CA GLY A 96 -12.73 2.84 18.74
C GLY A 96 -13.95 3.09 17.85
N LEU A 97 -14.53 2.02 17.29
CA LEU A 97 -15.75 2.11 16.49
C LEU A 97 -16.97 2.51 17.34
N GLU A 98 -17.12 1.94 18.54
CA GLU A 98 -18.18 2.34 19.47
C GLU A 98 -18.10 3.84 19.80
N ILE A 99 -16.90 4.33 20.13
CA ILE A 99 -16.66 5.75 20.42
C ILE A 99 -17.05 6.61 19.21
N PHE A 100 -16.65 6.19 18.00
CA PHE A 100 -16.98 6.90 16.77
C PHE A 100 -18.50 6.96 16.52
N TYR A 101 -19.23 5.85 16.69
CA TYR A 101 -20.67 5.83 16.47
C TYR A 101 -21.43 6.61 17.57
N LYS A 102 -20.99 6.55 18.85
CA LYS A 102 -21.52 7.42 19.92
C LYS A 102 -21.30 8.90 19.56
N TYR A 103 -20.14 9.24 19.00
CA TYR A 103 -19.84 10.60 18.56
C TYR A 103 -20.74 11.04 17.40
N LYS A 104 -20.90 10.18 16.38
CA LYS A 104 -21.72 10.43 15.20
C LYS A 104 -23.20 10.64 15.52
N ALA A 105 -23.71 9.98 16.55
CA ALA A 105 -25.11 10.10 16.98
C ALA A 105 -25.45 11.45 17.65
N ARG A 106 -24.47 12.32 17.92
CA ARG A 106 -24.71 13.64 18.53
C ARG A 106 -25.42 14.59 17.57
N ARG A 107 -26.35 15.40 18.08
CA ARG A 107 -27.29 16.18 17.25
C ARG A 107 -26.71 17.47 16.67
N SER A 108 -25.77 18.12 17.36
CA SER A 108 -25.23 19.39 16.89
C SER A 108 -24.28 19.19 15.72
N LYS A 109 -24.33 20.10 14.73
CA LYS A 109 -23.43 20.10 13.57
C LYS A 109 -21.97 20.28 13.99
N ASP A 110 -21.72 21.04 15.05
CA ASP A 110 -20.39 21.27 15.62
C ASP A 110 -19.87 20.04 16.39
N GLU A 111 -20.75 19.07 16.62
CA GLU A 111 -20.45 17.80 17.29
C GLU A 111 -20.39 16.63 16.31
N GLN A 112 -20.41 16.87 14.99
CA GLN A 112 -20.26 15.78 14.02
C GLN A 112 -18.80 15.36 13.85
N PRO A 113 -18.51 14.07 13.61
CA PRO A 113 -17.15 13.62 13.36
C PRO A 113 -16.53 14.32 12.16
N ASN A 114 -15.27 14.73 12.32
CA ASN A 114 -14.53 15.34 11.22
C ASN A 114 -13.94 14.27 10.28
N PHE A 115 -13.37 14.73 9.17
CA PHE A 115 -12.73 13.87 8.18
C PHE A 115 -11.71 12.88 8.76
N PHE A 116 -10.93 13.33 9.75
CA PHE A 116 -9.92 12.50 10.41
C PHE A 116 -10.54 11.35 11.21
N ALA A 117 -11.63 11.61 11.96
CA ALA A 117 -12.37 10.59 12.70
C ALA A 117 -13.02 9.56 11.77
N TYR A 118 -13.57 9.99 10.63
CA TYR A 118 -14.12 9.06 9.63
C TYR A 118 -13.05 8.13 9.04
N ASN A 119 -11.88 8.68 8.67
CA ASN A 119 -10.79 7.85 8.18
C ASN A 119 -10.29 6.86 9.24
N ALA A 120 -10.24 7.26 10.51
CA ALA A 120 -9.92 6.37 11.62
C ALA A 120 -10.94 5.21 11.73
N ALA A 121 -12.24 5.51 11.67
CA ALA A 121 -13.29 4.50 11.70
C ALA A 121 -13.25 3.56 10.47
N LEU A 122 -12.97 4.07 9.27
CA LEU A 122 -12.79 3.23 8.08
C LEU A 122 -11.60 2.27 8.22
N ILE A 123 -10.49 2.72 8.82
CA ILE A 123 -9.36 1.84 9.13
C ILE A 123 -9.79 0.77 10.13
N ALA A 124 -10.43 1.14 11.24
CA ALA A 124 -10.88 0.17 12.23
C ALA A 124 -11.86 -0.85 11.66
N LEU A 125 -12.81 -0.45 10.79
CA LEU A 125 -13.69 -1.38 10.08
C LEU A 125 -12.93 -2.35 9.19
N LEU A 126 -11.93 -1.86 8.44
CA LEU A 126 -11.11 -2.70 7.56
C LEU A 126 -10.28 -3.72 8.35
N GLU A 127 -9.67 -3.29 9.45
CA GLU A 127 -8.81 -4.13 10.30
C GLU A 127 -9.60 -5.13 11.17
N THR A 128 -10.88 -4.84 11.48
CA THR A 128 -11.81 -5.78 12.15
C THR A 128 -12.65 -6.57 11.15
N ASN A 129 -12.30 -6.53 9.86
CA ASN A 129 -12.95 -7.28 8.78
C ASN A 129 -14.48 -7.04 8.63
N GLN A 130 -14.99 -5.89 9.06
CA GLN A 130 -16.39 -5.45 8.89
C GLN A 130 -16.59 -4.74 7.55
N LEU A 131 -16.26 -5.46 6.46
CA LEU A 131 -16.11 -4.90 5.11
C LEU A 131 -17.40 -4.29 4.56
N GLU A 132 -18.55 -4.85 4.94
CA GLU A 132 -19.89 -4.43 4.53
C GLU A 132 -20.24 -3.01 5.01
N LYS A 133 -19.62 -2.54 6.10
CA LYS A 133 -19.85 -1.21 6.69
C LYS A 133 -18.96 -0.12 6.08
N VAL A 134 -17.87 -0.49 5.41
CA VAL A 134 -16.87 0.45 4.86
C VAL A 134 -17.48 1.36 3.80
N HIS A 135 -18.17 0.79 2.81
CA HIS A 135 -18.76 1.58 1.72
C HIS A 135 -19.92 2.49 2.16
N PRO A 136 -20.88 2.03 3.00
CA PRO A 136 -21.88 2.91 3.61
C PRO A 136 -21.26 4.09 4.38
N LEU A 137 -20.20 3.84 5.18
CA LEU A 137 -19.55 4.89 5.95
C LEU A 137 -18.82 5.91 5.06
N ALA A 138 -18.14 5.45 4.01
CA ALA A 138 -17.51 6.34 3.04
C ALA A 138 -18.54 7.18 2.26
N ASN A 139 -19.68 6.60 1.89
CA ASN A 139 -20.76 7.36 1.24
C ASN A 139 -21.38 8.41 2.15
N ASP A 140 -21.46 8.13 3.45
CA ASP A 140 -21.90 9.12 4.43
C ASP A 140 -20.94 10.32 4.52
N MET A 141 -19.62 10.10 4.47
CA MET A 141 -18.64 11.19 4.33
C MET A 141 -18.96 12.08 3.12
N LYS A 142 -19.28 11.46 1.99
CA LYS A 142 -19.62 12.17 0.74
C LYS A 142 -20.90 12.98 0.89
N LYS A 143 -21.92 12.44 1.56
CA LYS A 143 -23.19 13.15 1.86
C LYS A 143 -22.97 14.37 2.76
N GLN A 144 -21.98 14.30 3.65
CA GLN A 144 -21.58 15.42 4.51
C GLN A 144 -20.66 16.43 3.80
N GLY A 145 -20.47 16.30 2.47
CA GLY A 145 -19.66 17.20 1.66
C GLY A 145 -18.15 16.95 1.76
N MET A 146 -17.72 15.87 2.41
CA MET A 146 -16.31 15.53 2.51
C MET A 146 -15.84 14.83 1.23
N LYS A 147 -14.72 15.30 0.67
CA LYS A 147 -14.09 14.67 -0.50
C LYS A 147 -13.17 13.55 -0.05
N TRP A 148 -13.36 12.35 -0.60
CA TRP A 148 -12.52 11.18 -0.31
C TRP A 148 -11.05 11.45 -0.61
N ASP A 149 -10.18 11.13 0.34
CA ASP A 149 -8.73 11.20 0.18
C ASP A 149 -8.13 9.83 -0.16
N THR A 150 -6.80 9.77 -0.25
CA THR A 150 -6.09 8.53 -0.53
C THR A 150 -6.39 7.44 0.50
N VAL A 151 -6.57 7.79 1.79
CA VAL A 151 -6.89 6.82 2.85
C VAL A 151 -8.30 6.28 2.64
N THR A 152 -9.29 7.14 2.37
CA THR A 152 -10.67 6.70 2.11
C THR A 152 -10.73 5.73 0.92
N TYR A 153 -10.09 6.08 -0.21
CA TYR A 153 -10.04 5.20 -1.39
C TYR A 153 -9.28 3.91 -1.12
N GLN A 154 -8.17 3.97 -0.38
CA GLN A 154 -7.42 2.78 0.02
C GLN A 154 -8.31 1.82 0.82
N CYS A 155 -9.02 2.30 1.85
CA CYS A 155 -9.91 1.45 2.64
C CYS A 155 -11.01 0.81 1.79
N LEU A 156 -11.64 1.58 0.89
CA LEU A 156 -12.65 1.05 -0.04
C LEU A 156 -12.08 -0.05 -0.94
N ILE A 157 -10.97 0.22 -1.62
CA ILE A 157 -10.33 -0.73 -2.54
C ILE A 157 -9.95 -2.01 -1.80
N LEU A 158 -9.31 -1.90 -0.62
CA LEU A 158 -8.96 -3.06 0.20
C LEU A 158 -10.20 -3.83 0.67
N SER A 159 -11.29 -3.13 1.06
CA SER A 159 -12.53 -3.81 1.43
C SER A 159 -13.15 -4.61 0.28
N TYR A 160 -13.08 -4.10 -0.95
CA TYR A 160 -13.57 -4.82 -2.13
C TYR A 160 -12.70 -6.03 -2.46
N ILE A 161 -11.37 -5.92 -2.35
CA ILE A 161 -10.45 -7.05 -2.56
C ILE A 161 -10.73 -8.16 -1.54
N ARG A 162 -10.75 -7.79 -0.25
CA ARG A 162 -10.96 -8.75 0.86
C ARG A 162 -12.36 -9.36 0.83
N GLY A 163 -13.36 -8.60 0.39
CA GLY A 163 -14.74 -9.07 0.17
C GLY A 163 -14.95 -9.86 -1.14
N GLY A 164 -13.91 -10.05 -1.95
CA GLY A 164 -13.95 -10.86 -3.17
C GLY A 164 -14.39 -10.14 -4.45
N ALA A 165 -14.87 -8.89 -4.35
CA ALA A 165 -15.24 -8.03 -5.47
C ALA A 165 -14.01 -7.33 -6.10
N VAL A 166 -12.99 -8.10 -6.44
CA VAL A 166 -11.68 -7.61 -6.88
C VAL A 166 -11.74 -6.80 -8.18
N GLU A 167 -12.65 -7.10 -9.10
CA GLU A 167 -12.83 -6.34 -10.34
C GLU A 167 -13.21 -4.89 -10.06
N THR A 168 -14.16 -4.69 -9.15
CA THR A 168 -14.59 -3.35 -8.70
C THR A 168 -13.42 -2.61 -8.07
N ALA A 169 -12.61 -3.31 -7.27
CA ALA A 169 -11.41 -2.76 -6.65
C ALA A 169 -10.39 -2.30 -7.69
N VAL A 170 -10.11 -3.12 -8.70
CA VAL A 170 -9.17 -2.80 -9.80
C VAL A 170 -9.68 -1.62 -10.63
N GLN A 171 -10.97 -1.59 -10.98
CA GLN A 171 -11.56 -0.46 -11.69
C GLN A 171 -11.43 0.84 -10.88
N MET A 172 -11.67 0.78 -9.57
CA MET A 172 -11.52 1.94 -8.69
C MET A 172 -10.06 2.39 -8.58
N LEU A 173 -9.12 1.46 -8.51
CA LEU A 173 -7.69 1.73 -8.49
C LEU A 173 -7.20 2.39 -9.79
N GLN A 174 -7.71 1.94 -10.94
CA GLN A 174 -7.41 2.51 -12.26
C GLN A 174 -8.00 3.92 -12.45
N LYS A 175 -9.30 4.09 -12.17
CA LYS A 175 -9.97 5.40 -12.26
C LYS A 175 -9.31 6.45 -11.38
N ASN A 176 -8.69 6.03 -10.27
CA ASN A 176 -8.03 6.90 -9.30
C ASN A 176 -6.49 6.79 -9.32
N ALA A 177 -5.88 6.30 -10.42
CA ALA A 177 -4.45 5.99 -10.48
C ALA A 177 -3.54 7.17 -10.09
N LYS A 178 -3.89 8.42 -10.47
CA LYS A 178 -3.11 9.62 -10.08
C LYS A 178 -3.08 9.83 -8.56
N ARG A 179 -4.20 9.57 -7.87
CA ARG A 179 -4.34 9.72 -6.41
C ARG A 179 -3.76 8.54 -5.65
N MET A 180 -3.89 7.34 -6.21
CA MET A 180 -3.44 6.07 -5.64
C MET A 180 -2.01 5.69 -6.03
N GLY A 181 -1.33 6.53 -6.82
CA GLY A 181 -0.05 6.17 -7.44
C GLY A 181 1.16 6.01 -6.52
N LYS A 182 0.97 6.18 -5.20
CA LYS A 182 1.96 5.85 -4.16
C LYS A 182 1.56 4.64 -3.31
N THR A 183 0.35 4.12 -3.50
CA THR A 183 -0.24 3.10 -2.65
C THR A 183 0.07 1.72 -3.23
N THR A 184 1.20 1.15 -2.85
CA THR A 184 1.61 -0.20 -3.27
C THR A 184 0.74 -1.29 -2.62
N ILE A 185 0.22 -1.07 -1.41
CA ILE A 185 -0.55 -2.07 -0.67
C ILE A 185 -1.81 -2.55 -1.41
N CYS A 186 -2.57 -1.64 -2.04
CA CYS A 186 -3.75 -2.02 -2.83
C CYS A 186 -3.39 -2.89 -4.04
N TYR A 187 -2.28 -2.58 -4.71
CA TYR A 187 -1.80 -3.40 -5.82
C TYR A 187 -1.34 -4.77 -5.33
N ARG A 188 -0.56 -4.84 -4.25
CA ARG A 188 -0.07 -6.10 -3.67
C ARG A 188 -1.23 -7.03 -3.30
N GLU A 189 -2.19 -6.55 -2.50
CA GLU A 189 -3.33 -7.39 -2.10
C GLU A 189 -4.17 -7.83 -3.32
N ALA A 190 -4.34 -6.98 -4.34
CA ALA A 190 -5.05 -7.37 -5.55
C ALA A 190 -4.26 -8.41 -6.38
N ILE A 191 -2.94 -8.24 -6.51
CA ILE A 191 -2.05 -9.18 -7.21
C ILE A 191 -2.08 -10.53 -6.51
N ASP A 192 -1.91 -10.56 -5.19
CA ASP A 192 -1.93 -11.78 -4.39
C ASP A 192 -3.30 -12.47 -4.47
N PHE A 193 -4.40 -11.70 -4.49
CA PHE A 193 -5.75 -12.24 -4.71
C PHE A 193 -5.88 -12.95 -6.07
N TYR A 194 -5.37 -12.36 -7.15
CA TYR A 194 -5.42 -12.99 -8.48
C TYR A 194 -4.49 -14.19 -8.61
N ASP A 195 -3.28 -14.09 -8.05
CA ASP A 195 -2.24 -15.13 -8.07
C ASP A 195 -2.68 -16.35 -7.28
N GLU A 196 -3.04 -16.17 -6.00
CA GLU A 196 -3.29 -17.28 -5.07
C GLU A 196 -4.73 -17.76 -5.09
N LYS A 197 -5.70 -16.85 -4.97
CA LYS A 197 -7.12 -17.24 -4.81
C LYS A 197 -7.78 -17.59 -6.12
N ARG A 198 -7.49 -16.85 -7.19
CA ARG A 198 -8.09 -17.09 -8.52
C ARG A 198 -7.22 -17.90 -9.47
N LYS A 199 -5.95 -18.15 -9.12
CA LYS A 199 -4.98 -18.86 -9.99
C LYS A 199 -4.94 -18.27 -11.40
N ASN A 200 -4.99 -16.93 -11.48
CA ASN A 200 -4.94 -16.18 -12.73
C ASN A 200 -3.65 -15.34 -12.79
N PRO A 201 -2.51 -15.95 -13.15
CA PRO A 201 -1.23 -15.26 -13.20
C PRO A 201 -1.18 -14.17 -14.28
N ARG A 202 -2.03 -14.24 -15.33
CA ARG A 202 -2.08 -13.21 -16.38
C ARG A 202 -2.54 -11.87 -15.82
N GLU A 203 -3.64 -11.86 -15.07
CA GLU A 203 -4.13 -10.63 -14.43
C GLU A 203 -3.17 -10.14 -13.33
N ALA A 204 -2.57 -11.07 -12.56
CA ALA A 204 -1.57 -10.72 -11.56
C ALA A 204 -0.34 -10.03 -12.19
N VAL A 205 0.17 -10.52 -13.32
CA VAL A 205 1.25 -9.87 -14.08
C VAL A 205 0.80 -8.51 -14.63
N ARG A 206 -0.41 -8.42 -15.19
CA ARG A 206 -0.93 -7.14 -15.72
C ARG A 206 -0.99 -6.06 -14.63
N LEU A 207 -1.50 -6.40 -13.44
CA LEU A 207 -1.54 -5.50 -12.29
C LEU A 207 -0.14 -5.17 -11.76
N THR A 208 0.78 -6.13 -11.76
CA THR A 208 2.19 -5.90 -11.39
C THR A 208 2.84 -4.89 -12.34
N MET A 209 2.65 -5.04 -13.66
CA MET A 209 3.15 -4.06 -14.64
C MET A 209 2.58 -2.67 -14.37
N GLN A 210 1.28 -2.56 -14.11
CA GLN A 210 0.63 -1.29 -13.77
C GLN A 210 1.19 -0.68 -12.48
N MET A 211 1.35 -1.48 -11.42
CA MET A 211 1.96 -1.05 -10.16
C MET A 211 3.35 -0.47 -10.40
N MET A 212 4.17 -1.16 -11.19
CA MET A 212 5.55 -0.75 -11.45
C MET A 212 5.65 0.51 -12.31
N GLN A 213 4.76 0.71 -13.28
CA GLN A 213 4.73 1.92 -14.09
C GLN A 213 4.38 3.17 -13.27
N VAL A 214 3.42 3.03 -12.35
CA VAL A 214 2.92 4.17 -11.58
C VAL A 214 3.80 4.47 -10.36
N ASN A 215 4.34 3.45 -9.69
CA ASN A 215 5.12 3.62 -8.46
C ASN A 215 6.62 3.61 -8.75
N LYS A 216 7.32 4.72 -8.40
CA LYS A 216 8.78 4.82 -8.58
C LYS A 216 9.56 4.07 -7.50
N ARG A 217 9.04 4.06 -6.26
CA ARG A 217 9.68 3.42 -5.10
C ARG A 217 9.03 2.06 -4.85
N LEU A 218 9.70 1.01 -5.27
CA LEU A 218 9.30 -0.38 -5.08
C LEU A 218 10.29 -1.06 -4.14
N SER A 219 9.81 -1.97 -3.31
CA SER A 219 10.65 -2.76 -2.40
C SER A 219 11.33 -3.92 -3.13
N ARG A 220 12.33 -4.53 -2.50
CA ARG A 220 12.94 -5.79 -2.97
C ARG A 220 11.88 -6.89 -3.15
N LEU A 221 10.92 -6.97 -2.23
CA LEU A 221 9.83 -7.94 -2.29
C LEU A 221 8.95 -7.74 -3.53
N ASP A 222 8.68 -6.49 -3.93
CA ASP A 222 7.88 -6.20 -5.14
C ASP A 222 8.55 -6.76 -6.40
N TRP A 223 9.87 -6.60 -6.51
CA TRP A 223 10.65 -7.11 -7.63
C TRP A 223 10.69 -8.64 -7.65
N HIS A 224 10.89 -9.27 -6.49
CA HIS A 224 10.87 -10.73 -6.38
C HIS A 224 9.51 -11.30 -6.77
N ASN A 225 8.42 -10.73 -6.25
CA ASN A 225 7.06 -11.18 -6.58
C ASN A 225 6.76 -11.01 -8.07
N ALA A 226 7.19 -9.92 -8.69
CA ALA A 226 7.01 -9.71 -10.12
C ALA A 226 7.70 -10.78 -10.97
N LEU A 227 8.96 -11.12 -10.66
CA LEU A 227 9.67 -12.18 -11.36
C LEU A 227 9.01 -13.54 -11.11
N ARG A 228 8.67 -13.86 -9.86
CA ARG A 228 8.00 -15.11 -9.47
C ARG A 228 6.71 -15.32 -10.26
N ILE A 229 5.83 -14.32 -10.29
CA ILE A 229 4.54 -14.43 -11.00
C ILE A 229 4.76 -14.50 -12.51
N ALA A 230 5.70 -13.72 -13.05
CA ALA A 230 6.02 -13.79 -14.48
C ALA A 230 6.58 -15.15 -14.92
N LEU A 231 7.29 -15.86 -14.03
CA LEU A 231 7.80 -17.20 -14.31
C LEU A 231 6.70 -18.27 -14.37
N GLN A 232 5.51 -17.99 -13.82
CA GLN A 232 4.36 -18.89 -13.96
C GLN A 232 3.75 -18.84 -15.38
N LEU A 233 3.99 -17.77 -16.13
CA LEU A 233 3.49 -17.64 -17.49
C LEU A 233 4.38 -18.38 -18.50
N PRO A 234 3.78 -19.05 -19.49
CA PRO A 234 4.54 -19.67 -20.58
C PRO A 234 5.22 -18.61 -21.46
N GLU A 235 4.56 -17.47 -21.63
CA GLU A 235 5.11 -16.29 -22.29
C GLU A 235 6.16 -15.64 -21.39
N ARG A 236 7.42 -15.65 -21.82
CA ARG A 236 8.54 -15.07 -21.05
C ARG A 236 8.71 -13.55 -21.23
N ALA A 237 7.91 -12.92 -22.10
CA ALA A 237 8.02 -11.49 -22.38
C ALA A 237 7.84 -10.60 -21.12
N PRO A 238 6.85 -10.83 -20.24
CA PRO A 238 6.72 -10.04 -19.02
C PRO A 238 7.92 -10.19 -18.07
N TYR A 239 8.48 -11.39 -17.98
CA TYR A 239 9.68 -11.65 -17.17
C TYR A 239 10.86 -10.78 -17.61
N TRP A 240 11.14 -10.76 -18.92
CA TRP A 240 12.23 -9.96 -19.47
C TRP A 240 11.98 -8.46 -19.32
N ASN A 241 10.73 -8.01 -19.41
CA ASN A 241 10.37 -6.62 -19.13
C ASN A 241 10.68 -6.25 -17.66
N PHE A 242 10.29 -7.09 -16.71
CA PHE A 242 10.59 -6.86 -15.29
C PHE A 242 12.08 -6.86 -15.00
N ARG A 243 12.84 -7.80 -15.58
CA ARG A 243 14.29 -7.84 -15.44
C ARG A 243 14.95 -6.57 -15.97
N LYS A 244 14.56 -6.12 -17.18
CA LYS A 244 15.04 -4.85 -17.76
C LYS A 244 14.72 -3.66 -16.87
N TRP A 245 13.49 -3.57 -16.33
CA TRP A 245 13.13 -2.48 -15.44
C TRP A 245 13.90 -2.53 -14.11
N MET A 246 14.19 -3.72 -13.59
CA MET A 246 14.98 -3.92 -12.38
C MET A 246 16.42 -3.45 -12.58
N ASP A 247 17.04 -3.81 -13.70
CA ASP A 247 18.42 -3.39 -14.04
C ASP A 247 18.53 -1.86 -14.12
N ILE A 248 17.50 -1.18 -14.63
CA ILE A 248 17.47 0.29 -14.76
C ILE A 248 17.18 0.98 -13.42
N ARG A 249 16.22 0.47 -12.65
CA ARG A 249 15.62 1.19 -11.52
C ARG A 249 16.09 0.70 -10.15
N ALA A 250 16.66 -0.49 -10.09
CA ALA A 250 16.93 -1.22 -8.86
C ALA A 250 18.18 -2.11 -8.99
N LYS A 251 19.23 -1.61 -9.66
CA LYS A 251 20.48 -2.34 -9.93
C LYS A 251 21.12 -2.94 -8.66
N SER A 252 20.98 -2.26 -7.52
CA SER A 252 21.48 -2.76 -6.23
C SER A 252 20.77 -4.04 -5.77
N ILE A 253 19.49 -4.22 -6.13
CA ILE A 253 18.66 -5.35 -5.71
C ILE A 253 18.98 -6.62 -6.52
N VAL A 254 19.48 -6.48 -7.75
CA VAL A 254 19.73 -7.59 -8.69
C VAL A 254 20.63 -8.67 -8.07
N LYS A 255 21.65 -8.27 -7.30
CA LYS A 255 22.58 -9.19 -6.62
C LYS A 255 21.91 -10.03 -5.53
N ASP A 256 20.82 -9.52 -4.96
CA ASP A 256 20.11 -10.17 -3.87
C ASP A 256 18.92 -11.01 -4.36
N VAL A 257 18.69 -11.09 -5.67
CA VAL A 257 17.60 -11.90 -6.23
C VAL A 257 17.96 -13.38 -6.12
N PRO A 258 17.07 -14.22 -5.55
CA PRO A 258 17.31 -15.66 -5.46
C PRO A 258 17.64 -16.29 -6.83
N PRO A 259 18.64 -17.20 -6.92
CA PRO A 259 19.07 -17.78 -8.19
C PRO A 259 17.95 -18.46 -8.98
N HIS A 260 17.00 -19.11 -8.30
CA HIS A 260 15.86 -19.78 -8.93
C HIS A 260 14.90 -18.82 -9.65
N LEU A 261 14.94 -17.51 -9.36
CA LEU A 261 14.17 -16.48 -10.07
C LEU A 261 14.96 -15.85 -11.23
N MET A 262 16.24 -16.21 -11.38
CA MET A 262 17.15 -15.62 -12.36
C MET A 262 17.40 -16.61 -13.51
N LEU A 263 16.69 -16.43 -14.61
CA LEU A 263 16.96 -17.17 -15.84
C LEU A 263 18.29 -16.70 -16.46
N PRO A 264 19.09 -17.60 -17.05
CA PRO A 264 20.28 -17.21 -17.82
C PRO A 264 19.89 -16.27 -18.95
N THR A 265 20.67 -15.20 -19.17
CA THR A 265 20.45 -14.37 -20.37
C THR A 265 20.92 -15.12 -21.61
N HIS A 266 20.43 -14.73 -22.79
CA HIS A 266 20.95 -15.30 -24.05
C HIS A 266 22.48 -15.13 -24.18
N ALA A 267 23.04 -14.05 -23.63
CA ALA A 267 24.49 -13.84 -23.59
C ALA A 267 25.21 -14.76 -22.59
N ASP A 268 24.54 -15.19 -21.52
CA ASP A 268 25.09 -16.16 -20.56
C ASP A 268 25.01 -17.59 -21.14
N GLN A 269 23.91 -17.91 -21.82
CA GLN A 269 23.75 -19.17 -22.55
C GLN A 269 24.79 -19.30 -23.66
N HIS A 270 25.01 -18.24 -24.45
CA HIS A 270 26.04 -18.25 -25.50
C HIS A 270 27.46 -18.32 -24.93
N ARG A 271 27.74 -17.67 -23.78
CA ARG A 271 29.04 -17.80 -23.11
C ARG A 271 29.26 -19.20 -22.53
N ALA A 272 28.23 -19.83 -21.98
CA ALA A 272 28.30 -21.21 -21.50
C ALA A 272 28.57 -22.19 -22.64
N LEU A 273 27.90 -22.04 -23.78
CA LEU A 273 28.12 -22.87 -24.98
C LEU A 273 29.56 -22.74 -25.52
N LEU A 274 30.10 -21.52 -25.59
CA LEU A 274 31.50 -21.31 -26.02
C LEU A 274 32.51 -21.93 -25.05
N GLN A 275 32.23 -21.91 -23.74
CA GLN A 275 33.09 -22.53 -22.73
C GLN A 275 33.01 -24.07 -22.76
N GLU A 276 31.85 -24.63 -23.09
CA GLU A 276 31.70 -26.07 -23.32
C GLU A 276 32.44 -26.52 -24.58
N ASP A 277 32.37 -25.75 -25.68
CA ASP A 277 33.10 -26.03 -26.93
C ASP A 277 34.62 -26.01 -26.71
N GLU A 278 35.18 -25.02 -25.99
CA GLU A 278 36.61 -24.96 -25.63
C GLU A 278 37.06 -26.13 -24.72
N SER A 279 36.17 -26.64 -23.87
CA SER A 279 36.46 -27.81 -23.02
C SER A 279 36.35 -29.16 -23.76
N SER A 280 35.82 -29.15 -24.99
CA SER A 280 35.56 -30.34 -25.82
C SER A 280 36.51 -30.49 -27.01
N GLU A 281 37.52 -29.60 -27.15
CA GLU A 281 38.57 -29.67 -28.19
C GLU A 281 39.48 -30.90 -28.01
N GLY A 282 38.95 -32.06 -28.40
CA GLY A 282 39.66 -33.33 -28.44
C GLY A 282 39.06 -34.37 -29.40
N LYS A 283 38.05 -34.03 -30.22
CA LYS A 283 37.51 -34.95 -31.23
C LYS A 283 37.26 -34.25 -32.59
N PRO A 284 37.55 -34.92 -33.71
CA PRO A 284 37.58 -34.28 -35.02
C PRO A 284 36.16 -33.96 -35.51
N VAL A 285 36.04 -32.75 -36.06
CA VAL A 285 34.83 -32.13 -36.60
C VAL A 285 34.30 -32.91 -37.81
N VAL A 286 33.10 -33.48 -37.68
CA VAL A 286 32.25 -33.81 -38.84
C VAL A 286 31.40 -32.58 -39.12
N LYS A 287 31.65 -31.89 -40.24
CA LYS A 287 30.84 -30.75 -40.70
C LYS A 287 29.40 -31.22 -40.94
N HIS A 288 28.50 -30.87 -40.03
CA HIS A 288 27.07 -30.86 -40.30
C HIS A 288 26.69 -29.48 -40.83
N VAL A 289 26.24 -29.45 -42.09
CA VAL A 289 25.71 -28.24 -42.72
C VAL A 289 24.43 -27.86 -41.98
N GLN A 290 24.50 -26.83 -41.13
CA GLN A 290 23.31 -26.22 -40.53
C GLN A 290 22.58 -25.40 -41.59
N ASP A 291 21.41 -25.90 -41.97
CA ASP A 291 20.44 -25.22 -42.82
C ASP A 291 19.84 -24.02 -42.05
N ASP A 292 20.41 -22.84 -42.24
CA ASP A 292 20.02 -21.60 -41.55
C ASP A 292 18.62 -21.13 -41.99
N TYR A 293 17.69 -21.07 -41.03
CA TYR A 293 16.33 -20.56 -41.21
C TYR A 293 16.30 -19.13 -41.81
N HIS A 294 17.30 -18.30 -41.47
CA HIS A 294 17.40 -16.95 -42.03
C HIS A 294 17.88 -16.93 -43.50
N SER A 295 18.66 -17.93 -43.93
CA SER A 295 19.04 -18.12 -45.33
C SER A 295 17.86 -18.62 -46.18
N ARG A 296 17.03 -19.55 -45.68
CA ARG A 296 15.79 -19.99 -46.35
C ARG A 296 14.78 -18.84 -46.50
N LYS A 297 14.64 -17.98 -45.48
CA LYS A 297 13.73 -16.81 -45.53
C LYS A 297 14.18 -15.75 -46.53
N ARG A 298 15.50 -15.56 -46.73
CA ARG A 298 16.04 -14.65 -47.75
C ARG A 298 15.89 -15.18 -49.19
N GLN A 299 15.99 -16.50 -49.41
CA GLN A 299 15.72 -17.10 -50.72
C GLN A 299 14.23 -17.10 -51.10
N LEU A 300 13.32 -17.30 -50.13
CA LEU A 300 11.87 -17.23 -50.34
C LEU A 300 11.38 -15.80 -50.65
N ASN A 301 12.01 -14.77 -50.08
CA ASN A 301 11.66 -13.37 -50.40
C ASN A 301 12.23 -12.90 -51.74
N ARG A 302 13.35 -13.47 -52.23
CA ARG A 302 13.87 -13.18 -53.59
C ARG A 302 13.02 -13.82 -54.70
N ARG A 303 12.37 -14.96 -54.45
CA ARG A 303 11.47 -15.60 -55.44
C ARG A 303 10.10 -14.93 -55.55
N LYS A 304 9.69 -14.13 -54.55
CA LYS A 304 8.42 -13.38 -54.60
C LYS A 304 8.51 -12.05 -55.36
N THR A 305 9.70 -11.48 -55.50
CA THR A 305 9.89 -10.24 -56.25
C THR A 305 9.93 -10.43 -57.77
N ASP A 306 10.18 -11.65 -58.25
CA ASP A 306 10.26 -11.95 -59.70
C ASP A 306 8.94 -12.46 -60.31
N PHE A 307 7.84 -12.55 -59.54
CA PHE A 307 6.58 -13.15 -60.01
C PHE A 307 5.38 -12.20 -60.16
N ASP A 308 5.56 -10.88 -59.92
CA ASP A 308 4.46 -9.89 -59.89
C ASP A 308 4.59 -8.75 -60.93
N GLU A 309 5.33 -8.93 -62.04
CA GLU A 309 5.38 -7.94 -63.15
C GLU A 309 4.84 -8.42 -64.52
N GLU A 310 4.36 -9.65 -64.66
CA GLU A 310 3.70 -10.12 -65.90
C GLU A 310 2.30 -10.70 -65.64
N LYS A 311 1.34 -9.81 -65.39
CA LYS A 311 -0.09 -9.94 -65.77
C LYS A 311 -0.87 -8.78 -65.18
N PHE A 312 -1.00 -7.69 -65.94
CA PHE A 312 -2.18 -6.81 -66.05
C PHE A 312 -1.77 -5.62 -66.94
N LEU A 313 -1.58 -5.91 -68.24
CA LEU A 313 -2.01 -5.08 -69.36
C LEU A 313 -3.25 -5.76 -69.95
#